data_AF-A0A382A325-F1
#
_entry.id   AF-A0A382A325-F1
#
_cell.length_a   1.000
_cell.length_b   1.000
_cell.length_c   1.000
_cell.angle_alpha   90.00
_cell.angle_beta   90.00
_cell.angle_gamma   90.00
#
_symmetry.space_group_name_H-M   'P 1'
#
loop_
_entity.id
_entity.type
_entity.pdbx_description
1 polymer ?
#
loop_
_entity_poly.entity_id
_entity_poly.type
_entity_poly.pdbx_seq_one_letter_code
_entity_poly.pdbx_strand_id
1 'polypeptide(L)'
;MEPTLVPDKDCSGVIGGEAAADDCGYCTGGTTTLIFNQYMGCDSTCQGIQYDCESICGGSAKNDCNGECGGAAFIDYFCEVIDSTELINLDSRDLT
;
A
#
# COMPACT_ATOMS: atom_id res chain seq x y z
N MET A 1 39.17 17.02 -1.45
CA MET A 1 37.84 16.40 -1.56
C MET A 1 36.87 17.57 -1.44
N GLU A 2 36.39 18.07 -2.58
CA GLU A 2 35.44 19.19 -2.64
C GLU A 2 34.11 18.73 -2.01
N PRO A 3 33.53 19.44 -1.04
CA PRO A 3 32.19 19.12 -0.58
C PRO A 3 31.22 19.61 -1.65
N THR A 4 30.66 18.70 -2.45
CA THR A 4 29.57 19.03 -3.36
C THR A 4 28.38 19.47 -2.52
N LEU A 5 28.10 20.78 -2.48
CA LEU A 5 26.96 21.39 -1.76
C LEU A 5 25.59 21.10 -2.40
N VAL A 6 25.50 20.06 -3.23
CA VAL A 6 24.24 19.61 -3.81
C VAL A 6 23.72 18.49 -2.92
N PRO A 7 22.60 18.68 -2.21
CA PRO A 7 22.01 17.60 -1.43
C PRO A 7 21.64 16.45 -2.37
N ASP A 8 21.99 15.22 -1.96
CA ASP A 8 21.63 14.02 -2.70
C ASP A 8 20.10 13.89 -2.78
N LYS A 9 19.63 13.25 -3.86
CA LYS A 9 18.22 12.85 -3.97
C LYS A 9 18.02 11.56 -3.21
N ASP A 10 16.89 11.49 -2.50
CA ASP A 10 16.41 10.26 -1.90
C ASP A 10 15.92 9.28 -2.99
N CYS A 11 15.52 8.05 -2.61
CA CYS A 11 15.08 7.06 -3.60
C CYS A 11 13.79 7.45 -4.35
N SER A 12 13.05 8.45 -3.86
CA SER A 12 11.83 9.00 -4.48
C SER A 12 12.14 10.19 -5.39
N GLY A 13 13.42 10.57 -5.50
CA GLY A 13 13.89 11.68 -6.32
C GLY A 13 13.80 13.04 -5.63
N VAL A 14 13.45 13.09 -4.35
CA VAL A 14 13.35 14.33 -3.57
C VAL A 14 14.74 14.75 -3.13
N ILE A 15 15.15 15.94 -3.55
CA ILE A 15 16.44 16.55 -3.16
C ILE A 15 16.42 16.82 -1.66
N GLY A 16 17.37 16.22 -0.93
CA GLY A 16 17.42 16.31 0.53
C GLY A 16 16.26 15.60 1.24
N GLY A 17 15.59 14.67 0.57
CA GLY A 17 14.54 13.85 1.16
C GLY A 17 15.09 12.73 2.06
N GLU A 18 14.19 12.05 2.75
CA GLU A 18 14.50 11.00 3.74
C GLU A 18 14.08 9.59 3.27
N ALA A 19 13.51 9.45 2.06
CA ALA A 19 13.06 8.14 1.61
C ALA A 19 14.24 7.21 1.28
N ALA A 20 14.14 5.95 1.70
CA ALA A 20 15.16 4.94 1.44
C ALA A 20 14.55 3.67 0.86
N ALA A 21 15.33 2.93 0.08
CA ALA A 21 14.95 1.60 -0.37
C ALA A 21 14.85 0.66 0.85
N ASP A 22 13.77 -0.11 0.93
CA ASP A 22 13.57 -1.14 1.95
C ASP A 22 14.20 -2.48 1.55
N ASP A 23 14.02 -3.52 2.37
CA ASP A 23 14.61 -4.84 2.12
C ASP A 23 14.07 -5.50 0.84
N CYS A 24 12.91 -5.02 0.36
CA CYS A 24 12.29 -5.43 -0.89
C CYS A 24 12.65 -4.54 -2.09
N GLY A 25 13.47 -3.51 -1.87
CA GLY A 25 13.86 -2.54 -2.89
C GLY A 25 12.80 -1.49 -3.19
N TYR A 26 11.71 -1.41 -2.42
CA TYR A 26 10.73 -0.34 -2.55
C TYR A 26 11.22 0.92 -1.86
N CYS A 27 11.00 2.06 -2.49
CA CYS A 27 11.27 3.34 -1.85
C CYS A 27 10.21 3.60 -0.77
N THR A 28 10.61 3.70 0.49
CA THR A 28 9.73 3.87 1.66
C THR A 28 10.21 5.03 2.54
N GLY A 29 9.35 5.48 3.47
CA GLY A 29 9.62 6.64 4.32
C GLY A 29 9.53 7.97 3.57
N GLY A 30 9.97 9.05 4.21
CA GLY A 30 9.91 10.41 3.65
C GLY A 30 8.52 10.78 3.14
N THR A 31 8.43 11.14 1.86
CA THR A 31 7.17 11.56 1.20
C THR A 31 6.38 10.42 0.56
N THR A 32 6.87 9.17 0.63
CA THR A 32 6.26 8.03 -0.08
C THR A 32 4.96 7.54 0.56
N THR A 33 4.67 7.91 1.81
CA THR A 33 3.60 7.36 2.66
C THR A 33 3.70 5.86 2.96
N LEU A 34 4.70 5.17 2.42
CA LEU A 34 4.96 3.75 2.64
C LEU A 34 5.83 3.60 3.88
N ILE A 35 5.45 2.69 4.79
CA ILE A 35 6.30 2.30 5.91
C ILE A 35 7.37 1.31 5.43
N PHE A 36 8.52 1.28 6.11
CA PHE A 36 9.61 0.36 5.80
C PHE A 36 9.10 -1.09 5.83
N ASN A 37 9.38 -1.88 4.77
CA ASN A 37 8.94 -3.27 4.62
C ASN A 37 7.42 -3.46 4.59
N GLN A 38 6.64 -2.46 4.13
CA GLN A 38 5.18 -2.60 3.97
C GLN A 38 4.78 -3.81 3.11
N TYR A 39 5.60 -4.14 2.11
CA TYR A 39 5.38 -5.27 1.20
C TYR A 39 6.15 -6.55 1.58
N MET A 40 6.80 -6.57 2.74
CA MET A 40 7.45 -7.77 3.24
C MET A 40 6.39 -8.74 3.76
N GLY A 41 6.43 -9.98 3.28
CA GLY A 41 5.61 -11.07 3.77
C GLY A 41 6.07 -11.56 5.15
N CYS A 42 5.14 -12.20 5.87
CA CYS A 42 5.44 -12.90 7.12
C CYS A 42 6.28 -14.17 6.90
N ASP A 43 6.48 -14.58 5.65
CA ASP A 43 7.41 -15.62 5.19
C ASP A 43 8.78 -15.06 4.76
N SER A 44 9.06 -13.79 5.08
CA SER A 44 10.28 -13.07 4.70
C SER A 44 10.48 -12.95 3.18
N THR A 45 9.41 -13.09 2.39
CA THR A 45 9.44 -12.89 0.94
C THR A 45 8.71 -11.61 0.57
N CYS A 46 9.30 -10.83 -0.33
CA CYS A 46 8.68 -9.61 -0.84
C CYS A 46 7.44 -9.94 -1.68
N GLN A 47 6.31 -9.31 -1.36
CA GLN A 47 5.00 -9.67 -1.90
C GLN A 47 4.66 -11.15 -1.71
N GLY A 48 5.19 -11.76 -0.64
CA GLY A 48 4.98 -13.16 -0.28
C GLY A 48 3.68 -13.38 0.48
N ILE A 49 3.71 -14.33 1.42
CA ILE A 49 2.56 -14.59 2.29
C ILE A 49 2.37 -13.38 3.22
N GLN A 50 1.20 -12.74 3.12
CA GLN A 50 0.84 -11.60 3.98
C GLN A 50 0.05 -12.07 5.22
N TYR A 51 0.02 -11.21 6.24
CA TYR A 51 -0.96 -11.33 7.31
C TYR A 51 -2.36 -11.04 6.79
N ASP A 52 -3.32 -11.81 7.25
CA ASP A 52 -4.73 -11.53 7.06
C ASP A 52 -5.20 -10.45 8.07
N CYS A 53 -6.47 -10.05 8.02
CA CYS A 53 -6.97 -9.00 8.91
C CYS A 53 -7.09 -9.43 10.38
N GLU A 54 -6.96 -10.72 10.70
CA GLU A 54 -6.87 -11.27 12.06
C GLU A 54 -5.40 -11.41 12.52
N SER A 55 -4.46 -10.85 11.76
CA SER A 55 -3.01 -10.98 12.00
C SER A 55 -2.49 -12.42 11.91
N ILE A 56 -3.16 -13.28 11.15
CA ILE A 56 -2.72 -14.64 10.86
C ILE A 56 -1.91 -14.64 9.57
N CYS A 57 -0.66 -15.07 9.66
CA CYS A 57 0.21 -15.23 8.49
C CYS A 57 -0.38 -16.28 7.52
N GLY A 58 -0.74 -15.84 6.31
CA GLY A 58 -1.39 -16.71 5.31
C GLY A 58 -2.82 -17.11 5.68
N GLY A 59 -3.44 -16.39 6.62
CA GLY A 59 -4.84 -16.59 6.95
C GLY A 59 -5.77 -16.14 5.82
N SER A 60 -7.03 -16.53 5.92
CA SER A 60 -8.04 -16.27 4.89
C SER A 60 -8.99 -15.13 5.25
N ALA A 61 -8.87 -14.54 6.43
CA ALA A 61 -9.75 -13.47 6.88
C ALA A 61 -9.49 -12.17 6.09
N LYS A 62 -10.57 -11.57 5.59
CA LYS A 62 -10.51 -10.31 4.85
C LYS A 62 -11.39 -9.28 5.52
N ASN A 63 -10.98 -8.01 5.46
CA ASN A 63 -11.88 -6.93 5.80
C ASN A 63 -13.05 -6.91 4.83
N ASP A 64 -14.24 -6.69 5.35
CA ASP A 64 -15.44 -6.41 4.58
C ASP A 64 -15.41 -4.96 4.06
N CYS A 65 -16.47 -4.53 3.37
CA CYS A 65 -16.52 -3.19 2.78
C CYS A 65 -16.59 -2.05 3.81
N ASN A 66 -16.94 -2.32 5.07
CA ASN A 66 -16.93 -1.34 6.15
C ASN A 66 -15.57 -1.30 6.88
N GLY A 67 -14.60 -2.10 6.44
CA GLY A 67 -13.32 -2.25 7.10
C GLY A 67 -13.37 -3.20 8.30
N GLU A 68 -14.45 -3.97 8.48
CA GLU A 68 -14.56 -4.94 9.57
C GLU A 68 -13.95 -6.28 9.15
N CYS A 69 -12.97 -6.76 9.90
CA CYS A 69 -12.35 -8.05 9.63
C CYS A 69 -13.33 -9.21 9.82
N GLY A 70 -13.49 -10.05 8.79
CA GLY A 70 -14.45 -11.16 8.80
C GLY A 70 -15.91 -10.69 8.82
N GLY A 71 -16.15 -9.41 8.56
CA GLY A 71 -17.48 -8.82 8.52
C GLY A 71 -18.34 -9.39 7.38
N ALA A 72 -19.64 -9.19 7.51
CA ALA A 72 -20.63 -9.71 6.57
C ALA A 72 -21.03 -8.68 5.50
N ALA A 73 -20.44 -7.48 5.47
CA ALA A 73 -20.78 -6.51 4.43
C ALA A 73 -20.23 -6.97 3.08
N PHE A 74 -21.13 -7.26 2.14
CA PHE A 74 -20.78 -7.62 0.77
C PHE A 74 -21.55 -6.74 -0.23
N ILE A 75 -20.84 -6.03 -1.12
CA ILE A 75 -21.20 -5.73 -2.51
C ILE A 75 -19.87 -5.52 -3.26
N ASP A 76 -19.62 -6.34 -4.28
CA ASP A 76 -18.42 -6.38 -5.16
C ASP A 76 -18.39 -5.09 -6.05
N TYR A 77 -17.31 -4.52 -6.60
CA TYR A 77 -15.92 -4.89 -6.94
C TYR A 77 -15.05 -3.67 -6.59
N PHE A 78 -14.02 -3.84 -5.72
CA PHE A 78 -13.15 -2.77 -5.17
C PHE A 78 -13.76 -1.77 -4.18
N CYS A 79 -14.71 -2.19 -3.32
CA CYS A 79 -15.20 -1.36 -2.20
C CYS A 79 -15.41 0.13 -2.56
N GLU A 80 -15.87 0.41 -3.79
CA GLU A 80 -16.15 1.78 -4.18
C GLU A 80 -17.48 2.17 -3.55
N VAL A 81 -17.44 3.29 -2.85
CA VAL A 81 -18.57 3.91 -2.18
C VAL A 81 -19.71 4.01 -3.17
N ILE A 82 -20.77 3.27 -2.92
CA ILE A 82 -22.00 3.37 -3.66
C ILE A 82 -22.48 4.84 -3.57
N ASP A 83 -22.63 5.54 -4.69
CA ASP A 83 -23.34 6.82 -4.75
C ASP A 83 -24.72 6.63 -4.12
N SER A 84 -25.39 7.72 -3.70
CA SER A 84 -26.73 7.70 -3.05
C SER A 84 -27.87 7.01 -3.84
N THR A 85 -27.57 6.37 -4.97
CA THR A 85 -28.49 5.74 -5.92
C THR A 85 -28.25 4.24 -6.13
N GLU A 86 -27.32 3.58 -5.43
CA GLU A 86 -27.14 2.10 -5.54
C GLU A 86 -26.69 1.58 -6.91
N LEU A 87 -26.06 2.42 -7.75
CA LEU A 87 -25.50 2.01 -9.05
C LEU A 87 -23.98 2.17 -9.09
N ILE A 88 -23.32 1.19 -9.71
CA ILE A 88 -21.88 1.22 -10.03
C ILE A 88 -21.65 2.28 -11.12
N ASN A 89 -20.81 3.28 -10.83
CA ASN A 89 -20.38 4.26 -11.83
C ASN A 89 -19.13 3.75 -12.56
N LEU A 90 -19.31 3.29 -13.81
CA LEU A 90 -18.21 2.82 -14.67
C LEU A 90 -17.48 3.96 -15.39
N ASP A 91 -17.95 5.21 -15.28
CA ASP A 91 -17.38 6.36 -16.00
C ASP A 91 -16.13 6.94 -15.29
N SER A 92 -15.85 6.55 -14.04
CA SER A 92 -14.64 6.93 -13.29
C SER A 92 -13.44 6.01 -13.53
N ARG A 93 -13.62 4.90 -14.24
CA ARG A 93 -12.56 3.96 -14.60
C ARG A 93 -11.97 4.33 -15.95
N ASP A 94 -11.15 5.38 -15.97
CA ASP A 94 -10.18 5.55 -17.05
C ASP A 94 -9.24 4.32 -17.04
N LEU A 95 -9.46 3.38 -17.97
CA LEU A 95 -8.45 2.39 -18.33
C LEU A 95 -7.40 3.10 -19.20
N THR A 96 -6.53 3.85 -18.53
CA THR A 96 -5.25 4.31 -19.12
C THR A 96 -4.10 3.47 -18.60
#